data_AF-A0A962Y920-F1
#
_entry.id   AF-A0A962Y920-F1
#
_cell.length_a   1.000
_cell.length_b   1.000
_cell.length_c   1.000
_cell.angle_alpha   90.00
_cell.angle_beta   90.00
_cell.angle_gamma   90.00
#
_symmetry.space_group_name_H-M   'P 1'
#
loop_
_entity.id
_entity.type
_entity.pdbx_description
1 polymer ?
#
loop_
_entity_poly.entity_id
_entity_poly.type
_entity_poly.pdbx_seq_one_letter_code
_entity_poly.pdbx_strand_id
1 'polypeptide(L)' 'MSEVWLRRTFFSVILLFMSAPLIVVTGVSLNAQKRLLFPPDGLSLRWYGELLQQQEWLTPLYHSVLIAALAA' A
#
# COMPACT_ATOMS: atom_id res chain seq x y z
N MET A 1 8.47 20.96 28.05
CA MET A 1 8.44 20.92 26.57
C MET A 1 9.14 19.69 25.98
N SER A 2 10.25 19.23 26.56
CA SER A 2 10.98 18.01 26.15
C SER A 2 10.13 16.73 26.13
N GLU A 3 9.27 16.52 27.12
CA GLU A 3 8.43 15.31 27.19
C GLU A 3 7.44 15.15 26.03
N VAL A 4 6.85 16.27 25.57
CA VAL A 4 5.90 16.25 24.44
C VAL A 4 6.65 15.93 23.15
N TRP A 5 7.84 16.50 22.94
CA TRP A 5 8.67 16.20 21.78
C TRP A 5 9.16 14.75 21.80
N LEU A 6 9.62 14.26 22.95
CA LEU A 6 10.06 12.86 23.09
C LEU A 6 8.91 11.88 22.78
N ARG A 7 7.72 12.11 23.34
CA ARG A 7 6.54 11.29 23.09
C ARG A 7 6.12 11.31 21.62
N ARG A 8 6.12 12.49 20.99
CA ARG A 8 5.82 12.63 19.56
C ARG A 8 6.80 11.86 18.70
N THR A 9 8.11 12.07 18.91
CA THR A 9 9.16 11.36 18.17
C THR A 9 9.04 9.84 18.36
N PHE A 10 8.80 9.38 19.60
CA PHE A 10 8.61 7.95 19.88
C PHE A 10 7.44 7.35 19.09
N PHE A 11 6.26 7.98 19.13
CA PHE A 11 5.11 7.50 18.35
C PHE A 11 5.35 7.62 16.84
N SER A 12 6.00 8.66 16.36
CA SER A 12 6.34 8.81 14.94
C SER A 12 7.27 7.69 14.46
N VAL A 13 8.28 7.32 15.25
CA VAL A 13 9.18 6.20 14.93
C VAL A 13 8.42 4.88 14.90
N ILE A 14 7.54 4.64 15.87
CA ILE A 14 6.69 3.44 15.88
C ILE A 14 5.80 3.39 14.65
N LEU A 15 5.11 4.48 14.33
CA LEU A 15 4.25 4.56 13.14
C LEU A 15 5.04 4.33 11.86
N LEU A 16 6.22 4.92 11.73
CA LEU A 16 7.11 4.70 10.58
C LEU A 16 7.51 3.22 10.48
N PHE A 17 7.89 2.62 11.59
CA PHE A 17 8.29 1.21 11.65
C PHE A 17 7.13 0.27 11.30
N MET A 18 5.94 0.50 11.85
CA MET A 18 4.73 -0.29 11.51
C MET A 18 4.30 -0.08 10.06
N SER A 19 4.55 1.10 9.49
CA SER A 19 4.23 1.41 8.09
C SER A 19 5.32 0.95 7.11
N ALA A 20 6.52 0.61 7.59
CA ALA A 20 7.65 0.18 6.76
C ALA A 20 7.28 -0.93 5.74
N PRO A 21 6.59 -2.03 6.12
CA PRO A 21 6.19 -3.03 5.13
C PRO A 21 5.23 -2.48 4.07
N LEU A 22 4.30 -1.58 4.43
CA LEU A 22 3.39 -0.93 3.47
C LEU A 22 4.16 -0.02 2.50
N ILE A 23 5.18 0.69 2.98
CA ILE A 23 6.05 1.52 2.14
C ILE A 23 6.81 0.64 1.14
N VAL A 24 7.36 -0.50 1.58
CA VAL A 24 8.07 -1.43 0.70
C VAL A 24 7.14 -2.01 -0.36
N VAL A 25 5.96 -2.49 0.03
CA VAL A 25 4.96 -3.05 -0.92
C VAL A 25 4.52 -1.99 -1.93
N THR A 26 4.30 -0.75 -1.48
CA THR A 26 3.94 0.37 -2.35
C THR A 26 5.08 0.74 -3.31
N GLY A 27 6.33 0.72 -2.84
CA GLY A 27 7.49 0.90 -3.71
C GLY A 27 7.56 -0.20 -4.78
N VAL A 28 7.39 -1.45 -4.36
CA VAL A 28 7.41 -2.61 -5.28
C VAL A 28 6.27 -2.56 -6.30
N SER A 29 5.06 -2.12 -5.91
CA SER A 29 3.92 -2.02 -6.83
C SER A 29 4.12 -0.98 -7.94
N LEU A 30 5.03 -0.03 -7.73
CA LEU A 30 5.41 0.98 -8.72
C LEU A 30 6.55 0.52 -9.66
N ASN A 31 7.08 -0.69 -9.51
CA ASN A 31 8.14 -1.19 -10.41
C ASN A 31 7.65 -1.24 -11.87
N ALA A 32 8.46 -0.70 -12.78
CA ALA A 32 8.22 -0.82 -14.21
C ALA A 32 8.30 -2.28 -14.70
N GLN A 33 9.23 -3.04 -14.14
CA GLN A 33 9.46 -4.45 -14.45
C GLN A 33 8.64 -5.34 -13.51
N LYS A 34 8.30 -6.55 -13.95
CA LYS A 34 7.57 -7.55 -13.15
C LYS A 34 8.51 -8.24 -12.15
N ARG A 35 9.10 -7.47 -11.24
CA ARG A 35 10.06 -7.94 -10.22
C ARG A 35 9.68 -7.39 -8.85
N LEU A 36 9.80 -8.24 -7.82
CA LEU A 36 9.61 -7.86 -6.42
C LEU A 36 10.91 -7.27 -5.86
N LEU A 37 11.31 -6.11 -6.37
CA LEU A 37 12.57 -5.47 -6.02
C LEU A 37 12.31 -4.11 -5.35
N PHE A 38 13.02 -3.84 -4.24
CA PHE A 38 12.98 -2.57 -3.53
C PHE A 38 14.41 -2.08 -3.26
N PRO A 39 14.73 -0.78 -3.47
CA PRO A 39 13.87 0.28 -4.02
C PRO A 39 13.52 0.04 -5.50
N PRO A 40 12.40 0.57 -6.01
CA PRO A 40 11.94 0.28 -7.36
C PRO A 40 12.91 0.71 -8.46
N ASP A 41 13.06 -0.15 -9.47
CA ASP A 41 13.88 0.09 -10.67
C ASP A 41 12.98 0.65 -11.79
N GLY A 42 12.83 1.97 -11.77
CA GLY A 42 11.90 2.72 -12.60
C GLY A 42 10.46 2.71 -12.08
N LEU A 43 9.72 3.80 -12.31
CA LEU A 43 8.34 3.98 -11.86
C LEU A 43 7.36 3.70 -12.99
N SER A 44 6.31 2.93 -12.73
CA SER A 44 5.22 2.68 -13.68
C SER A 44 3.89 2.44 -12.97
N LEU A 45 2.81 2.96 -13.58
CA LEU A 45 1.43 2.69 -13.16
C LEU A 45 0.74 1.66 -14.05
N ARG A 46 1.47 1.02 -14.98
CA ARG A 46 0.91 0.09 -15.97
C ARG A 46 0.08 -1.02 -15.32
N TRP A 47 0.56 -1.58 -14.22
CA TRP A 47 -0.11 -2.66 -13.50
C TRP A 47 -1.45 -2.26 -12.90
N TYR A 48 -1.61 -1.00 -12.48
CA TYR A 48 -2.90 -0.48 -12.01
C TYR A 48 -3.90 -0.43 -13.16
N GLY A 49 -3.48 0.03 -14.34
CA GLY A 49 -4.32 0.02 -15.55
C GLY A 49 -4.72 -1.40 -15.97
N GLU A 50 -3.76 -2.34 -15.96
CA GLU A 50 -4.03 -3.76 -16.27
C GLU A 50 -4.99 -4.38 -15.26
N LEU A 51 -4.83 -4.10 -13.96
CA LEU A 51 -5.71 -4.62 -12.91
C LEU A 51 -7.16 -4.13 -13.08
N LEU A 52 -7.34 -2.86 -13.47
CA LEU A 52 -8.66 -2.28 -13.74
C LEU A 52 -9.33 -2.79 -15.03
N GLN A 53 -8.60 -3.51 -15.89
CA GLN A 53 -9.16 -4.10 -17.12
C GLN A 53 -9.47 -5.59 -16.97
N GLN A 54 -8.97 -6.25 -15.91
CA GLN A 54 -9.14 -7.67 -15.70
C GLN A 54 -10.34 -7.97 -14.80
N GLN A 55 -11.41 -8.49 -15.38
CA GLN A 55 -12.65 -8.84 -14.67
C GLN A 55 -12.44 -9.87 -13.54
N GLU A 56 -11.45 -10.74 -13.68
CA GLU A 56 -11.05 -11.71 -12.66
C GLU A 56 -10.61 -11.04 -11.34
N TRP A 57 -10.02 -9.84 -11.42
CA TRP A 57 -9.64 -9.06 -10.25
C TRP A 57 -10.77 -8.15 -9.75
N LEU A 58 -11.56 -7.59 -10.66
CA LEU A 58 -12.63 -6.66 -10.30
C LEU A 58 -13.85 -7.33 -9.66
N THR A 59 -14.23 -8.51 -10.12
CA THR A 59 -15.40 -9.24 -9.60
C THR A 59 -15.28 -9.53 -8.09
N PRO A 60 -14.19 -10.15 -7.58
CA PRO A 60 -14.06 -10.38 -6.14
C PRO A 60 -13.92 -9.07 -5.36
N LEU A 61 -13.24 -8.04 -5.90
CA LEU A 61 -13.16 -6.72 -5.27
C LEU A 61 -14.55 -6.12 -5.06
N TYR A 62 -15.40 -6.16 -6.08
CA TYR A 62 -16.78 -5.68 -6.01
C TYR A 62 -17.59 -6.43 -4.95
N HIS A 63 -17.50 -7.77 -4.93
CA HIS A 63 -18.18 -8.57 -3.92
C HIS A 63 -17.70 -8.26 -2.50
N SER A 64 -16.39 -8.11 -2.28
CA SER A 64 -15.85 -7.76 -0.96
C SER A 64 -16.36 -6.40 -0.47
N VAL A 65 -16.38 -5.39 -1.33
CA VAL A 65 -16.89 -4.04 -0.99
C VAL A 65 -18.40 -4.10 -0.72
N LEU A 66 -19.16 -4.81 -1.55
CA LEU A 66 -20.61 -4.96 -1.38
C LEU A 66 -20.95 -5.62 -0.04
N ILE A 67 -20.26 -6.71 0.30
CA ILE A 67 -20.46 -7.41 1.58
C ILE A 67 -20.12 -6.49 2.74
N ALA A 68 -18.97 -5.80 2.68
CA ALA A 68 -18.56 -4.87 3.73
C ALA A 68 -19.58 -3.73 3.94
N ALA A 69 -20.13 -3.17 2.85
CA ALA A 69 -21.11 -2.09 2.91
C ALA A 69 -22.47 -2.55 3.47
N LEU A 70 -22.88 -3.79 3.22
CA LEU A 70 -24.14 -4.34 3.71
C LEU A 70 -24.04 -4.88 5.15
N ALA A 71 -22.84 -5.25 5.60
CA ALA A 71 -22.60 -5.81 6.92
C ALA A 71 -22.15 -4.77 7.98
N ALA A 72 -21.71 -3.58 7.55
CA ALA A 72 -21.32 -2.47 8.42
C ALA A 72 -22.54 -1.78 9.07
#